data_AF-A0ABD5E0I3-F1
#
_entry.id   AF-A0ABD5E0I3-F1
#
_cell.length_a   1.000
_cell.length_b   1.000
_cell.length_c   1.000
_cell.angle_alpha   90.00
_cell.angle_beta   90.00
_cell.angle_gamma   90.00
#
_symmetry.space_group_name_H-M   'P 1'
#
loop_
_entity.id
_entity.type
_entity.pdbx_description
1 polymer ?
#
loop_
_entity_poly.entity_id
_entity_poly.type
_entity_poly.pdbx_seq_one_letter_code
_entity_poly.pdbx_strand_id
1 'polypeptide(L)'
;MKNAQVPAARPVPPDLTLAVIAKEPLPGRVKTRLCPPCTPVQAAGLARAALHDTLAALAALPARRRVLALDGRPGPWLPPGFDVIPQVPGTLDVRLAAVFGACEGPVLLLGMDTPQIDAAALTPVLAPHAFAHHEAWLGPASDGGFWALGLAAPSALPVPRAALLRGVPMSRPDTGALQRARLHAAGLRTGTLPTLTDVDTAPDALSVAALAPHSRFAAAVGALPQGLLTSCTTTGSHP
;
A
#
# COMPACT_ATOMS: atom_id res chain seq x y z
N MET A 1 46.35 -13.85 2.22
CA MET A 1 45.40 -12.83 1.70
C MET A 1 44.03 -13.16 2.27
N LYS A 2 43.39 -12.19 2.95
CA LYS A 2 42.14 -12.38 3.70
C LYS A 2 40.98 -12.65 2.74
N ASN A 3 40.31 -13.79 2.90
CA ASN A 3 38.99 -14.02 2.31
C ASN A 3 38.01 -13.04 2.97
N ALA A 4 37.55 -12.05 2.21
CA ALA A 4 36.44 -11.21 2.60
C ALA A 4 35.16 -12.03 2.45
N GLN A 5 34.62 -12.48 3.59
CA GLN A 5 33.30 -13.09 3.68
C GLN A 5 32.27 -12.03 3.29
N VAL A 6 31.57 -12.23 2.17
CA VAL A 6 30.36 -11.47 1.84
C VAL A 6 29.33 -11.76 2.94
N PRO A 7 28.73 -10.74 3.60
CA PRO A 7 27.74 -11.00 4.63
C PRO A 7 26.51 -11.67 4.00
N ALA A 8 26.14 -12.84 4.52
CA ALA A 8 24.94 -13.54 4.12
C ALA A 8 23.70 -12.64 4.33
N ALA A 9 22.81 -12.59 3.34
CA ALA A 9 21.52 -11.91 3.46
C ALA A 9 20.78 -12.44 4.69
N ARG A 10 20.52 -11.56 5.66
CA ARG A 10 19.88 -11.89 6.94
C ARG A 10 18.43 -12.30 6.68
N PRO A 11 17.93 -13.43 7.22
CA PRO A 11 16.59 -13.90 6.90
C PRO A 11 15.55 -12.92 7.43
N VAL A 12 14.63 -12.53 6.56
CA VAL A 12 13.34 -11.93 6.95
C VAL A 12 12.58 -12.93 7.80
N PRO A 13 11.70 -12.50 8.72
CA PRO A 13 10.86 -13.41 9.47
C PRO A 13 10.24 -14.45 8.51
N PRO A 14 10.53 -15.75 8.68
CA PRO A 14 10.20 -16.80 7.71
C PRO A 14 8.68 -16.96 7.45
N ASP A 15 7.85 -16.20 8.18
CA ASP A 15 6.40 -16.31 8.20
C ASP A 15 5.64 -15.04 7.75
N LEU A 16 6.33 -13.99 7.30
CA LEU A 16 5.66 -12.75 6.87
C LEU A 16 4.91 -12.94 5.54
N THR A 17 3.62 -12.61 5.55
CA THR A 17 2.81 -12.43 4.34
C THR A 17 2.78 -10.96 3.94
N LEU A 18 3.15 -10.66 2.69
CA LEU A 18 2.95 -9.35 2.08
C LEU A 18 1.63 -9.38 1.31
N ALA A 19 0.70 -8.51 1.65
CA ALA A 19 -0.61 -8.43 1.01
C ALA A 19 -0.81 -7.07 0.34
N VAL A 20 -1.45 -7.07 -0.81
CA VAL A 20 -1.95 -5.84 -1.47
C VAL A 20 -3.45 -5.96 -1.60
N ILE A 21 -4.17 -4.90 -1.26
CA ILE A 21 -5.60 -4.77 -1.59
C ILE A 21 -5.74 -3.81 -2.78
N ALA A 22 -6.36 -4.28 -3.85
CA ALA A 22 -6.46 -3.50 -5.09
C ALA A 22 -7.79 -3.69 -5.82
N LYS A 23 -8.17 -2.69 -6.60
CA LYS A 23 -9.19 -2.80 -7.63
C LYS A 23 -8.52 -3.00 -8.98
N GLU A 24 -9.14 -3.77 -9.86
CA GLU A 24 -8.72 -3.87 -11.25
C GLU A 24 -8.70 -2.46 -11.88
N PRO A 25 -7.59 -2.05 -12.51
CA PRO A 25 -7.43 -0.70 -13.03
C PRO A 25 -8.19 -0.52 -14.34
N LEU A 26 -9.52 -0.37 -14.24
CA LEU A 26 -10.43 -0.18 -15.38
C LEU A 26 -10.86 1.29 -15.51
N PRO A 27 -11.00 1.80 -16.76
CA PRO A 27 -11.53 3.14 -17.01
C PRO A 27 -12.87 3.37 -16.29
N GLY A 28 -12.97 4.48 -15.56
CA GLY A 28 -14.20 4.87 -14.85
C GLY A 28 -14.43 4.16 -13.51
N ARG A 29 -13.59 3.18 -13.13
CA ARG A 29 -13.68 2.47 -11.83
C ARG A 29 -12.62 2.90 -10.82
N VAL A 30 -11.48 3.39 -11.30
CA VAL A 30 -10.33 3.81 -10.48
C VAL A 30 -9.93 5.23 -10.80
N LYS A 31 -9.32 5.92 -9.82
CA LYS A 31 -8.76 7.27 -9.97
C LYS A 31 -9.71 8.28 -10.62
N THR A 32 -10.99 8.20 -10.25
CA THR A 32 -12.02 9.12 -10.76
C THR A 32 -11.74 10.58 -10.37
N ARG A 33 -10.98 10.83 -9.30
CA ARG A 33 -10.53 12.16 -8.89
C ARG A 33 -9.43 12.75 -9.78
N LEU A 34 -8.83 11.95 -10.67
CA LEU A 34 -8.00 12.45 -11.76
C LEU A 34 -8.84 12.87 -12.99
N CYS A 35 -10.16 12.66 -12.98
CA CYS A 35 -11.07 12.95 -14.09
C CYS A 35 -12.07 14.04 -13.69
N PRO A 36 -11.97 15.28 -14.22
CA PRO A 36 -10.91 15.85 -15.06
C PRO A 36 -9.59 16.09 -14.29
N PRO A 37 -8.44 16.29 -14.97
CA PRO A 37 -8.28 16.54 -16.41
C PRO A 37 -8.04 15.27 -17.24
N CYS A 38 -7.69 14.15 -16.61
CA CYS A 38 -7.50 12.90 -17.32
C CYS A 38 -8.83 12.38 -17.88
N THR A 39 -8.76 11.74 -19.03
CA THR A 39 -9.80 10.80 -19.46
C THR A 39 -9.82 9.57 -18.54
N PRO A 40 -10.95 8.84 -18.47
CA PRO A 40 -11.02 7.59 -17.72
C PRO A 40 -9.94 6.57 -18.12
N VAL A 41 -9.56 6.54 -19.40
CA VAL A 41 -8.49 5.66 -19.92
C VAL A 41 -7.12 6.07 -19.40
N GLN A 42 -6.81 7.36 -19.40
CA GLN A 42 -5.55 7.89 -18.85
C GLN A 42 -5.45 7.61 -17.34
N ALA A 43 -6.51 7.89 -16.58
CA ALA A 43 -6.55 7.65 -15.14
C ALA A 43 -6.38 6.15 -14.79
N ALA A 44 -7.03 5.26 -15.53
CA ALA A 44 -6.82 3.81 -15.38
C ALA A 44 -5.40 3.37 -15.77
N GLY A 45 -4.80 4.03 -16.78
CA GLY A 45 -3.41 3.81 -17.15
C GLY A 45 -2.42 4.16 -16.04
N LEU A 46 -2.65 5.28 -15.35
CA LEU A 46 -1.87 5.69 -14.18
C LEU A 46 -2.06 4.72 -13.02
N ALA A 47 -3.31 4.34 -12.70
CA ALA A 47 -3.60 3.36 -11.65
C ALA A 47 -2.94 1.99 -11.90
N ARG A 48 -2.96 1.54 -13.16
CA ARG A 48 -2.29 0.29 -13.58
C ARG A 48 -0.78 0.37 -13.41
N ALA A 49 -0.17 1.49 -13.78
CA ALA A 49 1.26 1.69 -13.60
C ALA A 49 1.62 1.74 -12.12
N ALA A 50 0.81 2.43 -11.31
CA ALA A 50 1.02 2.52 -9.88
C ALA A 50 0.97 1.15 -9.19
N LEU A 51 -0.10 0.39 -9.46
CA LEU A 51 -0.28 -0.96 -8.93
C LEU A 51 0.86 -1.90 -9.37
N HIS A 52 1.30 -1.83 -10.62
CA HIS A 52 2.43 -2.63 -11.09
C HIS A 52 3.69 -2.31 -10.27
N ASP A 53 4.03 -1.03 -10.09
CA ASP A 53 5.25 -0.64 -9.37
C ASP A 53 5.20 -1.07 -7.90
N THR A 54 4.06 -0.92 -7.23
CA THR A 54 3.85 -1.45 -5.87
C THR A 54 4.04 -2.97 -5.82
N LEU A 55 3.44 -3.72 -6.75
CA LEU A 55 3.57 -5.18 -6.79
C LEU A 55 5.00 -5.62 -7.12
N ALA A 56 5.70 -4.93 -8.02
CA ALA A 56 7.08 -5.20 -8.39
C ALA A 56 8.04 -4.97 -7.21
N ALA A 57 7.82 -3.90 -6.44
CA ALA A 57 8.57 -3.65 -5.22
C ALA A 57 8.40 -4.81 -4.22
N LEU A 58 7.18 -5.28 -3.98
CA LEU A 58 6.92 -6.40 -3.07
C LEU A 58 7.41 -7.76 -3.60
N ALA A 59 7.41 -7.96 -4.93
CA ALA A 59 7.95 -9.16 -5.56
C ALA A 59 9.45 -9.32 -5.28
N ALA A 60 10.19 -8.21 -5.22
CA ALA A 60 11.62 -8.19 -4.94
C ALA A 60 11.96 -8.42 -3.45
N LEU A 61 10.99 -8.27 -2.55
CA LEU A 61 11.22 -8.41 -1.12
C LEU A 61 11.06 -9.87 -0.68
N PRO A 62 11.91 -10.39 0.21
CA PRO A 62 11.68 -11.69 0.82
C PRO A 62 10.35 -11.73 1.60
N ALA A 63 9.59 -12.80 1.38
CA ALA A 63 8.32 -13.06 2.06
C ALA A 63 8.00 -14.56 2.00
N ARG A 64 7.26 -15.07 3.00
CA ARG A 64 6.70 -16.42 2.96
C ARG A 64 5.68 -16.56 1.83
N ARG A 65 4.83 -15.54 1.72
CA ARG A 65 3.67 -15.51 0.82
C ARG A 65 3.43 -14.09 0.35
N ARG A 66 2.96 -13.95 -0.88
CA ARG A 66 2.48 -12.67 -1.44
C ARG A 66 1.04 -12.86 -1.87
N VAL A 67 0.16 -11.98 -1.41
CA VAL A 67 -1.29 -12.06 -1.65
C VAL A 67 -1.75 -10.79 -2.35
N LEU A 68 -2.57 -10.94 -3.38
CA LEU A 68 -3.31 -9.84 -3.98
C LEU A 68 -4.81 -10.05 -3.74
N ALA A 69 -5.39 -9.27 -2.84
CA ALA A 69 -6.84 -9.21 -2.65
C ALA A 69 -7.47 -8.28 -3.69
N LEU A 70 -8.09 -8.84 -4.71
CA LEU A 70 -8.51 -8.13 -5.91
C LEU A 70 -10.03 -8.00 -6.03
N ASP A 71 -10.50 -6.78 -6.26
CA ASP A 71 -11.83 -6.50 -6.83
C ASP A 71 -11.71 -6.37 -8.34
N GLY A 72 -12.09 -7.43 -9.05
CA GLY A 72 -11.98 -7.55 -10.51
C GLY A 72 -11.08 -8.71 -10.92
N ARG A 73 -10.47 -8.62 -12.11
CA ARG A 73 -9.65 -9.67 -12.70
C ARG A 73 -8.17 -9.29 -12.76
N PRO A 74 -7.26 -10.25 -12.56
CA PRO A 74 -5.83 -9.99 -12.76
C PRO A 74 -5.57 -9.69 -14.24
N GLY A 75 -4.54 -8.89 -14.50
CA GLY A 75 -4.14 -8.52 -15.85
C GLY A 75 -2.62 -8.57 -16.04
N PRO A 76 -2.09 -8.14 -17.20
CA PRO A 76 -0.66 -8.19 -17.52
C PRO A 76 0.22 -7.31 -16.61
N TRP A 77 -0.41 -6.49 -15.75
CA TRP A 77 0.25 -5.68 -14.73
C TRP A 77 0.64 -6.47 -13.48
N LEU A 78 0.15 -7.72 -13.32
CA LEU A 78 0.45 -8.57 -12.17
C LEU A 78 1.75 -9.37 -12.42
N PRO A 79 2.83 -9.14 -11.65
CA PRO A 79 4.00 -10.01 -11.70
C PRO A 79 3.68 -11.42 -11.18
N PRO A 80 4.47 -12.44 -11.57
CA PRO A 80 4.31 -13.80 -11.05
C PRO A 80 4.60 -13.87 -9.54
N GLY A 81 4.14 -14.95 -8.89
CA GLY A 81 4.43 -15.22 -7.48
C GLY A 81 3.46 -14.58 -6.47
N PHE A 82 2.31 -14.08 -6.93
CA PHE A 82 1.21 -13.61 -6.09
C PHE A 82 0.05 -14.60 -6.11
N ASP A 83 -0.47 -14.92 -4.93
CA ASP A 83 -1.75 -15.60 -4.76
C ASP A 83 -2.87 -14.56 -4.87
N VAL A 84 -3.68 -14.65 -5.94
CA VAL A 84 -4.81 -13.74 -6.13
C VAL A 84 -6.05 -14.31 -5.44
N ILE A 85 -6.62 -13.54 -4.53
CA ILE A 85 -7.87 -13.87 -3.83
C ILE A 85 -8.93 -12.81 -4.14
N PRO A 86 -10.21 -13.18 -4.26
CA PRO A 86 -11.27 -12.20 -4.44
C PRO A 86 -11.46 -11.38 -3.15
N GLN A 87 -11.75 -10.08 -3.29
CA GLN A 87 -12.24 -9.29 -2.17
C GLN A 87 -13.67 -9.71 -1.78
N VAL A 88 -13.95 -9.75 -0.48
CA VAL A 88 -15.31 -9.95 0.02
C VAL A 88 -16.17 -8.71 -0.22
N PRO A 89 -17.50 -8.82 -0.31
CA PRO A 89 -18.40 -7.67 -0.29
C PRO A 89 -18.30 -6.89 1.03
N GLY A 90 -18.68 -5.61 0.99
CA GLY A 90 -18.75 -4.75 2.17
C GLY A 90 -17.83 -3.53 2.10
N THR A 91 -17.73 -2.79 3.20
CA THR A 91 -16.91 -1.59 3.36
C THR A 91 -15.42 -1.94 3.40
N LEU A 92 -14.53 -0.94 3.22
CA LEU A 92 -13.09 -1.19 3.14
C LEU A 92 -12.54 -1.88 4.40
N ASP A 93 -12.96 -1.48 5.60
CA ASP A 93 -12.56 -2.10 6.86
C ASP A 93 -12.92 -3.60 6.94
N VAL A 94 -14.07 -4.00 6.40
CA VAL A 94 -14.49 -5.40 6.28
C VAL A 94 -13.56 -6.16 5.33
N ARG A 95 -13.23 -5.56 4.19
CA ARG A 95 -12.34 -6.17 3.20
C ARG A 95 -10.92 -6.32 3.74
N LEU A 96 -10.40 -5.31 4.44
CA LEU A 96 -9.11 -5.39 5.14
C LEU A 96 -9.12 -6.52 6.17
N ALA A 97 -10.15 -6.60 7.02
CA ALA A 97 -10.29 -7.65 8.02
C ALA A 97 -10.31 -9.07 7.39
N ALA A 98 -10.95 -9.22 6.23
CA ALA A 98 -10.96 -10.50 5.50
C ALA A 98 -9.55 -10.90 5.02
N VAL A 99 -8.74 -9.98 4.52
CA VAL A 99 -7.35 -10.28 4.10
C VAL A 99 -6.51 -10.75 5.28
N PHE A 100 -6.61 -10.06 6.41
CA PHE A 100 -5.92 -10.46 7.65
C PHE A 100 -6.40 -11.80 8.21
N GLY A 101 -7.69 -12.12 8.05
CA GLY A 101 -8.29 -13.38 8.49
C GLY A 101 -7.89 -14.58 7.62
N ALA A 102 -7.50 -14.34 6.36
CA ALA A 102 -7.07 -15.38 5.43
C ALA A 102 -5.60 -15.82 5.61
N CYS A 103 -4.89 -15.28 6.62
CA CYS A 103 -3.46 -15.49 6.82
C CYS A 103 -3.14 -15.85 8.28
N GLU A 104 -2.41 -16.93 8.51
CA GLU A 104 -2.07 -17.43 9.85
C GLU A 104 -0.87 -16.70 10.49
N GLY A 105 0.17 -16.39 9.71
CA GLY A 105 1.36 -15.68 10.16
C GLY A 105 1.18 -14.15 10.20
N PRO A 106 2.21 -13.38 10.59
CA PRO A 106 2.21 -11.93 10.48
C PRO A 106 1.89 -11.47 9.06
N VAL A 107 1.14 -10.38 8.94
CA VAL A 107 0.74 -9.82 7.65
C VAL A 107 1.12 -8.35 7.61
N LEU A 108 1.72 -7.92 6.51
CA LEU A 108 1.81 -6.53 6.12
C LEU A 108 0.91 -6.30 4.91
N LEU A 109 -0.16 -5.54 5.09
CA LEU A 109 -1.09 -5.17 4.04
C LEU A 109 -0.79 -3.76 3.53
N LEU A 110 -0.77 -3.59 2.21
CA LEU A 110 -0.53 -2.34 1.52
C LEU A 110 -1.71 -1.95 0.61
N GLY A 111 -1.90 -0.65 0.42
CA GLY A 111 -2.74 -0.08 -0.63
C GLY A 111 -2.11 -0.23 -2.02
N MET A 112 -2.92 0.00 -3.06
CA MET A 112 -2.49 -0.14 -4.47
C MET A 112 -1.86 1.13 -5.07
N ASP A 113 -1.83 2.23 -4.31
CA ASP A 113 -1.72 3.59 -4.84
C ASP A 113 -0.44 4.33 -4.41
N THR A 114 0.57 3.58 -3.96
CA THR A 114 1.88 4.11 -3.52
C THR A 114 3.03 3.57 -4.37
N PRO A 115 3.20 4.04 -5.61
CA PRO A 115 4.24 3.53 -6.51
C PRO A 115 5.66 3.97 -6.16
N GLN A 116 5.82 4.98 -5.29
CA GLN A 116 7.11 5.42 -4.76
C GLN A 116 7.63 4.53 -3.61
N ILE A 117 6.95 3.44 -3.29
CA ILE A 117 7.42 2.51 -2.27
C ILE A 117 8.74 1.86 -2.69
N ASP A 118 9.68 1.81 -1.77
CA ASP A 118 10.96 1.13 -1.93
C ASP A 118 11.28 0.22 -0.73
N ALA A 119 12.40 -0.50 -0.82
CA ALA A 119 12.86 -1.37 0.25
C ALA A 119 13.21 -0.59 1.54
N ALA A 120 13.63 0.68 1.43
CA ALA A 120 14.00 1.49 2.59
C ALA A 120 12.76 1.81 3.44
N ALA A 121 11.63 2.16 2.81
CA ALA A 121 10.36 2.43 3.49
C ALA A 121 9.85 1.22 4.29
N LEU A 122 10.16 0.01 3.83
CA LEU A 122 9.73 -1.25 4.44
C LEU A 122 10.77 -1.88 5.38
N THR A 123 12.00 -1.36 5.39
CA THR A 123 13.10 -1.91 6.20
C THR A 123 12.73 -2.14 7.68
N PRO A 124 12.03 -1.22 8.38
CA PRO A 124 11.70 -1.43 9.79
C PRO A 124 10.82 -2.66 10.06
N VAL A 125 9.81 -2.92 9.21
CA VAL A 125 8.87 -4.04 9.38
C VAL A 125 9.42 -5.36 8.83
N LEU A 126 10.40 -5.30 7.92
CA LEU A 126 11.10 -6.48 7.40
C LEU A 126 12.24 -6.95 8.31
N ALA A 127 12.62 -6.17 9.32
CA ALA A 127 13.68 -6.53 10.23
C ALA A 127 13.37 -7.85 10.97
N PRO A 128 14.40 -8.67 11.28
CA PRO A 128 14.22 -9.81 12.17
C PRO A 128 13.58 -9.38 13.49
N HIS A 129 12.61 -10.16 13.97
CA HIS A 129 11.88 -9.88 15.21
C HIS A 129 11.06 -8.57 15.21
N ALA A 130 10.84 -7.92 14.05
CA ALA A 130 10.02 -6.70 13.96
C ALA A 130 8.64 -6.88 14.63
N PHE A 131 7.99 -8.02 14.38
CA PHE A 131 6.69 -8.36 14.97
C PHE A 131 6.74 -8.87 16.42
N ALA A 132 7.92 -9.17 16.97
CA ALA A 132 8.09 -9.45 18.40
C ALA A 132 8.24 -8.14 19.20
N HIS A 133 8.88 -7.13 18.61
CA HIS A 133 9.01 -5.81 19.25
C HIS A 133 7.74 -4.96 19.09
N HIS A 134 7.04 -5.10 17.98
CA HIS A 134 5.80 -4.37 17.69
C HIS A 134 4.74 -5.32 17.15
N GLU A 135 3.63 -5.49 17.87
CA GLU A 135 2.52 -6.32 17.40
C GLU A 135 1.76 -5.70 16.22
N ALA A 136 1.91 -4.39 16.02
CA ALA A 136 1.32 -3.67 14.91
C ALA A 136 2.30 -2.69 14.25
N TRP A 137 2.08 -2.41 12.97
CA TRP A 137 2.81 -1.42 12.20
C TRP A 137 1.85 -0.55 11.43
N LEU A 138 2.08 0.76 11.38
CA LEU A 138 1.26 1.68 10.59
C LEU A 138 2.13 2.55 9.69
N GLY A 139 1.84 2.53 8.39
CA GLY A 139 2.38 3.46 7.40
C GLY A 139 1.37 4.56 7.11
N PRO A 140 1.50 5.76 7.71
CA PRO A 140 0.55 6.84 7.49
C PRO A 140 0.62 7.37 6.05
N ALA A 141 -0.52 7.73 5.48
CA ALA A 141 -0.60 8.43 4.20
C ALA A 141 -0.73 9.94 4.44
N SER A 142 -0.22 10.75 3.53
CA SER A 142 -0.24 12.22 3.62
C SER A 142 -1.63 12.85 3.57
N ASP A 143 -2.64 12.11 3.07
CA ASP A 143 -4.05 12.49 3.06
C ASP A 143 -4.77 12.24 4.39
N GLY A 144 -4.06 11.68 5.39
CA GLY A 144 -4.59 11.33 6.69
C GLY A 144 -5.09 9.88 6.81
N GLY A 145 -4.98 9.09 5.73
CA GLY A 145 -5.17 7.64 5.72
C GLY A 145 -3.93 6.86 6.16
N PHE A 146 -3.82 5.63 5.69
CA PHE A 146 -2.63 4.80 5.83
C PHE A 146 -2.41 3.99 4.55
N TRP A 147 -1.17 3.96 4.06
CA TRP A 147 -0.78 3.16 2.90
C TRP A 147 -0.40 1.73 3.30
N ALA A 148 -0.05 1.50 4.58
CA ALA A 148 0.26 0.18 5.10
C ALA A 148 -0.26 -0.04 6.53
N LEU A 149 -0.64 -1.29 6.79
CA LEU A 149 -0.97 -1.80 8.11
C LEU A 149 -0.35 -3.19 8.27
N GLY A 150 0.47 -3.36 9.31
CA GLY A 150 1.03 -4.64 9.71
C GLY A 150 0.41 -5.15 11.00
N LEU A 151 0.09 -6.44 11.08
CA LEU A 151 -0.39 -7.10 12.29
C LEU A 151 0.37 -8.40 12.52
N ALA A 152 0.85 -8.62 13.74
CA ALA A 152 1.46 -9.87 14.19
C ALA A 152 0.47 -11.05 14.07
N ALA A 153 0.99 -12.28 14.14
CA ALA A 153 0.20 -13.51 14.10
C ALA A 153 -0.95 -13.47 15.14
N PRO A 154 -2.12 -14.10 14.88
CA PRO A 154 -3.25 -14.06 15.80
C PRO A 154 -2.91 -14.53 17.22
N SER A 155 -1.99 -15.50 17.36
CA SER A 155 -1.52 -16.01 18.65
C SER A 155 -0.73 -14.99 19.48
N ALA A 156 -0.21 -13.93 18.85
CA ALA A 156 0.55 -12.86 19.49
C ALA A 156 -0.30 -11.61 19.78
N LEU A 157 -1.61 -11.65 19.50
CA LEU A 157 -2.51 -10.51 19.68
C LEU A 157 -3.49 -10.77 20.84
N PRO A 158 -3.84 -9.73 21.64
CA PRO A 158 -4.78 -9.84 22.75
C PRO A 158 -6.25 -9.90 22.28
N VAL A 159 -6.51 -9.55 21.01
CA VAL A 159 -7.84 -9.55 20.40
C VAL A 159 -7.78 -10.08 18.96
N PRO A 160 -8.90 -10.60 18.40
CA PRO A 160 -8.94 -10.98 17.00
C PRO A 160 -8.60 -9.82 16.08
N ARG A 161 -7.80 -10.05 15.02
CA ARG A 161 -7.40 -9.01 14.06
C ARG A 161 -8.57 -8.20 13.51
N ALA A 162 -9.70 -8.85 13.26
CA ALA A 162 -10.89 -8.19 12.75
C ALA A 162 -11.43 -7.08 13.68
N ALA A 163 -11.24 -7.19 15.01
CA ALA A 163 -11.64 -6.16 15.98
C ALA A 163 -10.74 -4.91 15.93
N LEU A 164 -9.51 -5.05 15.45
CA LEU A 164 -8.56 -3.96 15.25
C LEU A 164 -8.88 -3.10 14.01
N LEU A 165 -9.77 -3.58 13.14
CA LEU A 165 -10.06 -2.99 11.83
C LEU A 165 -11.52 -2.54 11.71
N ARG A 166 -12.46 -3.43 12.07
CA ARG A 166 -13.89 -3.20 11.82
C ARG A 166 -14.40 -1.99 12.59
N GLY A 167 -15.19 -1.17 11.89
CA GLY A 167 -15.78 0.05 12.42
C GLY A 167 -14.81 1.22 12.57
N VAL A 168 -13.57 1.12 12.08
CA VAL A 168 -12.73 2.31 11.86
C VAL A 168 -13.29 3.03 10.62
N PRO A 169 -13.69 4.31 10.72
CA PRO A 169 -14.15 5.07 9.56
C PRO A 169 -13.05 5.17 8.49
N MET A 170 -13.39 4.82 7.25
CA MET A 170 -12.46 4.80 6.12
C MET A 170 -12.68 6.02 5.20
N SER A 171 -11.67 6.35 4.39
CA SER A 171 -11.72 7.45 3.41
C SER A 171 -11.96 8.83 4.03
N ARG A 172 -11.42 9.05 5.24
CA ARG A 172 -11.44 10.33 5.95
C ARG A 172 -10.02 10.82 6.29
N PRO A 173 -9.82 12.14 6.46
CA PRO A 173 -8.53 12.72 6.85
C PRO A 173 -8.01 12.29 8.23
N ASP A 174 -8.86 11.69 9.07
CA ASP A 174 -8.51 11.18 10.39
C ASP A 174 -8.45 9.64 10.46
N THR A 175 -8.61 8.94 9.32
CA THR A 175 -8.63 7.47 9.26
C THR A 175 -7.39 6.85 9.89
N GLY A 176 -6.20 7.33 9.53
CA GLY A 176 -4.92 6.84 10.07
C GLY A 176 -4.78 7.09 11.56
N ALA A 177 -5.22 8.26 12.04
CA ALA A 177 -5.22 8.58 13.47
C ALA A 177 -6.19 7.67 14.25
N LEU A 178 -7.39 7.44 13.71
CA LEU A 178 -8.38 6.55 14.31
C LEU A 178 -7.92 5.08 14.30
N GLN A 179 -7.28 4.63 13.23
CA GLN A 179 -6.68 3.30 13.16
C GLN A 179 -5.57 3.15 14.20
N ARG A 180 -4.69 4.14 14.34
CA ARG A 180 -3.65 4.15 15.38
C ARG A 180 -4.25 4.10 16.79
N ALA A 181 -5.25 4.92 17.07
CA ALA A 181 -5.94 4.93 18.35
C ALA A 181 -6.58 3.57 18.66
N ARG A 182 -7.15 2.90 17.65
CA ARG A 182 -7.69 1.54 17.80
C ARG A 182 -6.62 0.51 18.20
N LEU A 183 -5.44 0.57 17.57
CA LEU A 183 -4.32 -0.32 17.91
C LEU A 183 -3.82 -0.08 19.34
N HIS A 184 -3.68 1.18 19.75
CA HIS A 184 -3.29 1.54 21.11
C HIS A 184 -4.33 1.14 22.17
N ALA A 185 -5.62 1.32 21.88
CA ALA A 185 -6.70 0.90 22.79
C ALA A 185 -6.73 -0.62 23.02
N ALA A 186 -6.22 -1.40 22.05
CA ALA A 186 -6.04 -2.84 22.19
C ALA A 186 -4.73 -3.23 22.89
N GLY A 187 -3.92 -2.26 23.37
CA GLY A 187 -2.68 -2.50 24.10
C GLY A 187 -1.47 -2.86 23.23
N LEU A 188 -1.51 -2.61 21.92
CA LEU A 188 -0.45 -3.03 20.98
C LEU A 188 0.70 -2.03 20.94
N ARG A 189 1.95 -2.53 20.92
CA ARG A 189 3.11 -1.71 20.56
C ARG A 189 3.08 -1.52 19.06
N THR A 190 2.90 -0.27 18.63
CA THR A 190 2.69 0.07 17.23
C THR A 190 3.93 0.77 16.65
N GLY A 191 4.66 0.06 15.79
CA GLY A 191 5.72 0.64 14.98
C GLY A 191 5.16 1.58 13.92
N THR A 192 5.94 2.56 13.50
CA THR A 192 5.52 3.52 12.46
C THR A 192 6.50 3.44 11.28
N LEU A 193 5.95 3.25 10.08
CA LEU A 193 6.68 3.34 8.82
C LEU A 193 6.71 4.80 8.35
N PRO A 194 7.57 5.17 7.39
CA PRO A 194 7.56 6.52 6.82
C PRO A 194 6.19 6.90 6.25
N THR A 195 5.88 8.20 6.30
CA THR A 195 4.71 8.74 5.61
C THR A 195 4.93 8.69 4.11
N LEU A 196 4.00 8.13 3.35
CA LEU A 196 3.98 8.16 1.89
C LEU A 196 2.72 8.90 1.38
N THR A 197 2.67 9.12 0.07
CA THR A 197 1.55 9.79 -0.61
C THR A 197 0.78 8.77 -1.44
N ASP A 198 -0.50 8.59 -1.13
CA ASP A 198 -1.42 7.86 -2.01
C ASP A 198 -1.75 8.77 -3.19
N VAL A 199 -1.56 8.28 -4.42
CA VAL A 199 -1.79 9.09 -5.62
C VAL A 199 -3.28 9.21 -5.90
N ASP A 200 -3.97 10.27 -5.49
CA ASP A 200 -5.42 10.42 -5.73
C ASP A 200 -5.76 11.60 -6.64
N THR A 201 -4.90 12.63 -6.63
CA THR A 201 -5.08 13.88 -7.36
C THR A 201 -3.92 14.17 -8.33
N ALA A 202 -4.11 15.15 -9.21
CA ALA A 202 -3.08 15.56 -10.16
C ALA A 202 -1.79 16.07 -9.47
N PRO A 203 -1.86 16.89 -8.40
CA PRO A 203 -0.68 17.22 -7.58
C PRO A 203 0.05 15.98 -7.05
N ASP A 204 -0.67 14.98 -6.54
CA ASP A 204 -0.06 13.76 -6.02
C ASP A 204 0.69 13.02 -7.13
N ALA A 205 0.07 12.89 -8.31
CA ALA A 205 0.66 12.22 -9.45
C ALA A 205 1.97 12.89 -9.90
N LEU A 206 2.01 14.22 -9.95
CA LEU A 206 3.23 14.97 -10.29
C LEU A 206 4.31 14.80 -9.21
N SER A 207 3.93 14.94 -7.94
CA SER A 207 4.87 14.82 -6.81
C SER A 207 5.47 13.41 -6.74
N VAL A 208 4.64 12.38 -6.83
CA VAL A 208 5.07 10.98 -6.75
C VAL A 208 5.89 10.57 -7.97
N ALA A 209 5.55 11.05 -9.18
CA ALA A 209 6.38 10.82 -10.36
C ALA A 209 7.79 11.40 -10.22
N ALA A 210 7.93 12.57 -9.57
CA ALA A 210 9.23 13.17 -9.30
C ALA A 210 10.03 12.41 -8.22
N LEU A 211 9.36 11.81 -7.23
CA LEU A 211 9.99 10.99 -6.18
C LEU A 211 10.48 9.63 -6.71
N ALA A 212 9.80 9.07 -7.71
CA ALA A 212 10.13 7.77 -8.30
C ALA A 212 10.32 7.86 -9.82
N PRO A 213 11.34 8.59 -10.31
CA PRO A 213 11.48 8.93 -11.74
C PRO A 213 11.74 7.73 -12.65
N HIS A 214 12.19 6.61 -12.09
CA HIS A 214 12.45 5.36 -12.83
C HIS A 214 11.26 4.39 -12.83
N SER A 215 10.15 4.77 -12.19
CA SER A 215 8.96 3.94 -12.08
C SER A 215 8.15 3.94 -13.39
N ARG A 216 7.34 2.89 -13.61
CA ARG A 216 6.39 2.90 -14.72
C ARG A 216 5.34 3.97 -14.53
N PHE A 217 5.00 4.29 -13.29
CA PHE A 217 4.09 5.36 -12.93
C PHE A 217 4.61 6.72 -13.43
N ALA A 218 5.88 7.04 -13.15
CA ALA A 218 6.49 8.28 -13.64
C ALA A 218 6.52 8.34 -15.18
N ALA A 219 6.85 7.21 -15.83
CA ALA A 219 6.79 7.13 -17.30
C ALA A 219 5.35 7.33 -17.84
N ALA A 220 4.34 6.78 -17.15
CA ALA A 220 2.94 6.94 -17.52
C ALA A 220 2.45 8.39 -17.33
N VAL A 221 2.90 9.07 -16.27
CA VAL A 221 2.66 10.51 -16.05
C VAL A 221 3.31 11.33 -17.18
N GLY A 222 4.56 11.02 -17.53
CA GLY A 222 5.30 11.71 -18.60
C GLY A 222 4.73 11.50 -20.01
N ALA A 223 3.97 10.43 -20.22
CA ALA A 223 3.30 10.13 -21.49
C ALA A 223 1.95 10.86 -21.67
N LEU A 224 1.46 11.55 -20.63
CA LEU A 224 0.27 12.37 -20.75
C LEU A 224 0.54 13.62 -21.61
N PRO A 225 -0.49 14.18 -22.27
CA PRO A 225 -0.39 15.47 -22.93
C PRO A 225 0.25 16.53 -22.01
N GLN A 226 1.17 17.32 -22.56
CA GLN A 226 1.83 18.38 -21.81
C GLN A 226 0.80 19.33 -21.18
N GLY A 227 1.03 19.71 -19.94
CA GLY A 227 0.16 20.63 -19.21
C GLY A 227 -1.11 20.00 -18.62
N LEU A 228 -1.42 18.73 -18.94
CA LEU A 228 -2.68 18.10 -18.53
C LEU A 228 -2.88 18.15 -17.01
N LEU A 229 -1.90 17.65 -16.25
CA LEU A 229 -1.98 17.59 -14.79
C LEU A 229 -1.67 18.93 -14.10
N THR A 230 -0.88 19.80 -14.73
CA THR A 230 -0.51 21.10 -14.15
C THR A 230 -1.62 22.15 -14.30
N SER A 231 -2.54 21.99 -15.25
CA SER A 231 -3.69 22.89 -15.43
C SER A 231 -4.64 22.92 -14.23
N CYS A 232 -4.57 21.92 -13.33
CA CYS A 232 -5.37 21.85 -12.11
C CYS A 232 -4.76 22.58 -10.90
N THR A 233 -3.47 22.95 -10.92
CA THR A 233 -2.82 23.59 -9.76
C THR A 233 -3.14 25.09 -9.63
N THR A 234 -3.85 25.68 -10.59
CA THR A 234 -4.09 27.14 -10.64
C THR A 234 -5.43 27.60 -10.05
N THR A 235 -6.23 26.72 -9.44
CA THR A 235 -7.49 27.11 -8.77
C THR A 235 -7.33 27.16 -7.26
N GLY A 236 -6.52 28.12 -6.80
CA GLY A 236 -6.26 28.37 -5.39
C GLY A 236 -6.02 29.85 -5.13
N SER A 237 -6.94 30.70 -5.55
CA SER A 237 -7.00 32.11 -5.11
C SER A 237 -8.45 32.58 -5.21
N HIS A 238 -9.09 32.76 -4.06
CA HIS A 238 -10.25 33.63 -3.90
C HIS A 238 -10.52 33.88 -2.41
N PRO A 239 -11.04 35.06 -2.06
CA PRO A 239 -10.57 36.42 -2.35
C PRO A 239 -9.82 37.04 -1.17
#